data_AF-A0A4Q2VGX7-F1
#
_entry.id   AF-A0A4Q2VGX7-F1
#
_cell.length_a   1.000
_cell.length_b   1.000
_cell.length_c   1.000
_cell.angle_alpha   90.00
_cell.angle_beta   90.00
_cell.angle_gamma   90.00
#
_symmetry.space_group_name_H-M   'P 1'
#
loop_
_entity.id
_entity.type
_entity.pdbx_description
1 polymer ?
#
loop_
_entity_poly.entity_id
_entity_poly.type
_entity_poly.pdbx_seq_one_letter_code
_entity_poly.pdbx_strand_id
1 'polypeptide(L)'
;MKAAVATWPQADKQARFATLQQEAANTTNPLHYAKVQILNGYMLDTNVTITYFCIMGLFVYFMARLRVAFPKLILVQVVASIVTVIYLNAAPLLPTFDGTVAKVIVIPCSVAAGIGLVCNILVFPTSSTSEALDGMRDILALMPEFLDACVLGLKHPALDMSEAKLTGLQTKVLSTYKLLGPLFRLLPIDLSVGRWGSDDLSTLNEPFRRLTMNFIALTDLYRQNQVRKETSIDALNRTRAGNGESNSDQRTVELGQHHIDRAVDFHVRSNYPSRNILIKECIQSLVNPGEHLIEACKESLQAISETLNQAHALRKNPGRLDMQQRHAAVRSKLYEQRDIFMTSTSRSLPEISRKVFDEDGLLRGETGIISSFTGLMPGILLQEHLSRLPDAIAQVLTRIVQLEGMRIKIRVWFPSRLIALLRWIGHEASLHPKCQTQDA
;
A
#
# COMPACT_ATOMS: atom_id res chain seq x y z
N MET A 1 19.22 -38.94 2.89
CA MET A 1 20.25 -38.92 3.95
C MET A 1 20.82 -40.31 4.26
N LYS A 2 20.02 -41.38 4.38
CA LYS A 2 20.56 -42.77 4.48
C LYS A 2 21.51 -43.15 3.33
N ALA A 3 21.23 -42.66 2.12
CA ALA A 3 22.09 -42.84 0.94
C ALA A 3 23.50 -42.24 1.10
N ALA A 4 23.65 -41.14 1.84
CA ALA A 4 24.97 -40.52 2.08
C ALA A 4 25.77 -41.26 3.16
N VAL A 5 25.12 -42.01 4.05
CA VAL A 5 25.80 -42.89 5.01
C VAL A 5 26.23 -44.21 4.33
N ALA A 6 25.56 -44.59 3.24
CA ALA A 6 25.88 -45.78 2.46
C ALA A 6 27.09 -45.59 1.53
N THR A 7 27.49 -44.36 1.23
CA THR A 7 28.69 -44.07 0.42
C THR A 7 29.99 -44.19 1.19
N TRP A 8 29.93 -44.38 2.52
CA TRP A 8 31.10 -44.62 3.35
C TRP A 8 31.63 -46.05 3.17
N PRO A 9 32.92 -46.24 2.81
CA PRO A 9 33.57 -47.53 2.88
C PRO A 9 33.40 -48.20 4.25
N GLN A 10 32.71 -49.34 4.30
CA GLN A 10 32.35 -50.01 5.56
C GLN A 10 33.58 -50.48 6.36
N ALA A 11 34.64 -50.90 5.65
CA ALA A 11 35.90 -51.34 6.25
C ALA A 11 36.61 -50.19 7.00
N ASP A 12 36.72 -49.02 6.38
CA ASP A 12 37.36 -47.84 6.98
C ASP A 12 36.54 -47.28 8.14
N LYS A 13 35.21 -47.35 8.02
CA LYS A 13 34.30 -46.97 9.11
C LYS A 13 34.52 -47.84 10.35
N GLN A 14 34.56 -49.16 10.18
CA GLN A 14 34.76 -50.11 11.28
C GLN A 14 36.16 -49.98 11.90
N ALA A 15 37.19 -49.77 11.08
CA ALA A 15 38.55 -49.53 11.55
C ALA A 15 38.65 -48.26 12.43
N ARG A 16 38.09 -47.13 11.97
CA ARG A 16 38.06 -45.87 12.74
C ARG A 16 37.21 -45.93 14.01
N PHE A 17 36.15 -46.73 14.01
CA PHE A 17 35.37 -46.99 15.21
C PHE A 17 36.14 -47.83 16.24
N ALA A 18 36.87 -48.84 15.78
CA ALA A 18 37.68 -49.69 16.66
C ALA A 18 38.83 -48.89 17.31
N THR A 19 39.50 -48.00 16.57
CA THR A 19 40.55 -47.12 17.12
C THR A 19 39.99 -46.13 18.14
N LEU A 20 38.85 -45.50 17.85
CA LEU A 20 38.17 -44.62 18.81
C LEU A 20 37.75 -45.34 20.09
N GLN A 21 37.29 -46.59 19.98
CA GLN A 21 36.88 -47.37 21.14
C GLN A 21 38.07 -47.78 22.00
N GLN A 22 39.22 -48.07 21.40
CA GLN A 22 40.48 -48.32 22.10
C GLN A 22 41.02 -47.06 22.81
N GLU A 23 40.98 -45.89 22.15
CA GLU A 23 41.40 -44.61 22.74
C GLU A 23 40.46 -44.16 23.86
N ALA A 24 39.15 -44.36 23.70
CA ALA A 24 38.15 -44.03 24.71
C ALA A 24 38.28 -44.91 25.97
N ALA A 25 38.62 -46.19 25.82
CA ALA A 25 38.81 -47.12 26.95
C ALA A 25 39.95 -46.71 27.90
N ASN A 26 40.90 -45.91 27.42
CA ASN A 26 42.03 -45.40 28.21
C ASN A 26 41.72 -44.11 28.98
N THR A 27 40.47 -43.63 28.95
CA THR A 27 40.06 -42.39 29.64
C THR A 27 38.98 -42.65 30.70
N THR A 28 38.92 -41.78 31.71
CA THR A 28 38.01 -41.90 32.86
C THR A 28 36.52 -41.83 32.50
N ASN A 29 36.17 -41.25 31.34
CA ASN A 29 34.80 -41.11 30.83
C ASN A 29 34.73 -41.48 29.33
N PRO A 30 34.64 -42.77 28.99
CA PRO A 30 34.78 -43.25 27.61
C PRO A 30 33.70 -42.70 26.65
N LEU A 31 32.46 -42.53 27.14
CA LEU A 31 31.34 -42.03 26.33
C LEU A 31 31.45 -40.54 25.99
N HIS A 32 32.03 -39.73 26.89
CA HIS A 32 32.18 -38.30 26.66
C HIS A 32 33.35 -38.02 25.73
N TYR A 33 34.47 -38.72 25.93
CA TYR A 33 35.64 -38.62 25.06
C TYR A 33 35.32 -38.99 23.61
N ALA A 34 34.60 -40.10 23.40
CA ALA A 34 34.17 -40.52 22.08
C ALA A 34 33.28 -39.47 21.38
N LYS A 35 32.32 -38.87 22.10
CA LYS A 35 31.46 -37.82 21.53
C LYS A 35 32.25 -36.57 21.12
N VAL A 36 33.18 -36.12 21.96
CA VAL A 36 34.01 -34.94 21.66
C VAL A 36 34.89 -35.17 20.44
N GLN A 37 35.52 -36.34 20.31
CA GLN A 37 36.36 -36.66 19.15
C GLN A 37 35.57 -36.81 17.85
N ILE A 38 34.34 -37.35 17.92
CA ILE A 38 33.43 -37.40 16.77
C ILE A 38 33.06 -35.98 16.31
N LEU A 39 32.73 -35.07 17.24
CA LEU A 39 32.42 -33.67 16.91
C LEU A 39 33.65 -32.88 16.41
N ASN A 40 34.86 -33.23 16.85
CA ASN A 40 36.11 -32.64 16.35
C ASN A 40 36.47 -33.11 14.93
N GLY A 41 35.64 -33.96 14.30
CA GLY A 41 35.80 -34.34 12.91
C GLY A 41 36.64 -35.59 12.66
N TYR A 42 36.94 -36.39 13.69
CA TYR A 42 37.67 -37.67 13.52
C TYR A 42 36.96 -38.63 12.55
N MET A 43 35.63 -38.52 12.49
CA MET A 43 34.75 -39.34 11.65
C MET A 43 34.36 -38.67 10.33
N LEU A 44 34.99 -37.54 9.98
CA LEU A 44 34.71 -36.83 8.73
C LEU A 44 35.28 -37.61 7.54
N ASP A 45 34.46 -37.81 6.51
CA ASP A 45 34.86 -38.42 5.24
C ASP A 45 34.43 -37.54 4.06
N THR A 46 35.32 -37.40 3.08
CA THR A 46 35.15 -36.53 1.90
C THR A 46 34.01 -37.02 0.99
N ASN A 47 33.82 -38.33 0.87
CA ASN A 47 32.76 -38.90 0.02
C ASN A 47 31.37 -38.65 0.61
N VAL A 48 31.25 -38.73 1.93
CA VAL A 48 30.02 -38.46 2.67
C VAL A 48 29.68 -36.96 2.61
N THR A 49 30.65 -36.07 2.83
CA THR A 49 30.43 -34.60 2.76
C THR A 49 29.99 -34.16 1.36
N ILE A 50 30.62 -34.66 0.29
CA ILE A 50 30.23 -34.35 -1.10
C ILE A 50 28.79 -34.82 -1.38
N THR A 51 28.44 -36.03 -0.96
CA THR A 51 27.10 -36.60 -1.18
C THR A 51 26.03 -35.80 -0.43
N TYR A 52 26.33 -35.37 0.81
CA TYR A 52 25.45 -34.47 1.56
C TYR A 52 25.28 -33.11 0.89
N PHE A 53 26.37 -32.52 0.39
CA PHE A 53 26.33 -31.24 -0.32
C PHE A 53 25.45 -31.30 -1.57
N CYS A 54 25.59 -32.35 -2.39
CA CYS A 54 24.78 -32.53 -3.60
C CYS A 54 23.29 -32.73 -3.29
N ILE A 55 22.96 -33.60 -2.31
CA ILE A 55 21.56 -33.87 -1.95
C ILE A 55 20.89 -32.64 -1.33
N MET A 56 21.59 -31.90 -0.47
CA MET A 56 21.07 -30.68 0.14
C MET A 56 20.97 -29.54 -0.87
N GLY A 57 21.92 -29.41 -1.79
CA GLY A 57 21.84 -28.45 -2.89
C GLY A 57 20.60 -28.67 -3.76
N LEU A 58 20.29 -29.95 -4.09
CA LEU A 58 19.08 -30.30 -4.81
C LEU A 58 17.82 -29.97 -3.99
N PHE A 59 17.82 -30.23 -2.69
CA PHE A 59 16.71 -29.89 -1.80
C PHE A 59 16.45 -28.37 -1.74
N VAL A 60 17.50 -27.55 -1.61
CA VAL A 60 17.40 -26.09 -1.64
C VAL A 60 16.87 -25.61 -2.99
N TYR A 61 17.35 -26.18 -4.09
CA TYR A 61 16.86 -25.88 -5.44
C TYR A 61 15.36 -26.21 -5.58
N PHE A 62 14.92 -27.37 -5.09
CA PHE A 62 13.51 -27.75 -5.08
C PHE A 62 12.67 -26.77 -4.26
N MET A 63 13.12 -26.41 -3.05
CA MET A 63 12.41 -25.45 -2.20
C MET A 63 12.37 -24.05 -2.80
N ALA A 64 13.42 -23.62 -3.51
CA ALA A 64 13.43 -22.37 -4.26
C ALA A 64 12.44 -22.39 -5.43
N ARG A 65 12.33 -23.51 -6.16
CA ARG A 65 11.33 -23.68 -7.22
C ARG A 65 9.90 -23.68 -6.66
N LEU A 66 9.70 -24.30 -5.49
CA LEU A 66 8.43 -24.30 -4.78
C LEU A 66 7.99 -22.89 -4.38
N ARG A 67 8.93 -22.00 -4.02
CA ARG A 67 8.65 -20.58 -3.74
C ARG A 67 8.11 -19.84 -4.96
N VAL A 68 8.70 -20.08 -6.14
CA VAL A 68 8.26 -19.44 -7.39
C VAL A 68 6.86 -19.91 -7.77
N ALA A 69 6.57 -21.21 -7.59
CA ALA A 69 5.26 -21.78 -7.86
C ALA A 69 4.19 -21.36 -6.83
N PHE A 70 4.56 -21.29 -5.55
CA PHE A 70 3.66 -21.02 -4.44
C PHE A 70 4.26 -19.98 -3.48
N PRO A 71 4.14 -18.68 -3.78
CA PRO A 71 4.72 -17.61 -2.96
C PRO A 71 4.14 -17.53 -1.54
N LYS A 72 2.99 -18.18 -1.29
CA LYS A 72 2.33 -18.24 0.02
C LYS A 72 3.07 -19.15 1.03
N LEU A 73 4.02 -19.97 0.59
CA LEU A 73 4.77 -20.91 1.45
C LEU A 73 6.14 -20.37 1.91
N ILE A 74 6.33 -19.05 1.89
CA ILE A 74 7.61 -18.42 2.22
C ILE A 74 8.12 -18.79 3.62
N LEU A 75 7.22 -18.90 4.59
CA LEU A 75 7.58 -19.25 5.97
C LEU A 75 8.08 -20.70 6.07
N VAL A 76 7.42 -21.62 5.36
CA VAL A 76 7.86 -23.03 5.28
C VAL A 76 9.24 -23.12 4.62
N GLN A 77 9.48 -22.34 3.57
CA GLN A 77 10.77 -22.28 2.91
C GLN A 77 11.87 -21.78 3.86
N VAL A 78 11.63 -20.68 4.59
CA VAL A 78 12.63 -20.12 5.52
C VAL A 78 13.02 -21.16 6.57
N VAL A 79 12.04 -21.82 7.19
CA VAL A 79 12.28 -22.89 8.17
C VAL A 79 13.03 -24.06 7.53
N ALA A 80 12.63 -24.49 6.33
CA ALA A 80 13.30 -25.58 5.62
C ALA A 80 14.78 -25.23 5.27
N SER A 81 15.06 -23.99 4.89
CA SER A 81 16.44 -23.53 4.64
C SER A 81 17.28 -23.50 5.91
N ILE A 82 16.74 -23.03 7.04
CA ILE A 82 17.44 -23.05 8.33
C ILE A 82 17.80 -24.49 8.73
N VAL A 83 16.83 -25.40 8.64
CA VAL A 83 17.06 -26.82 8.94
C VAL A 83 18.12 -27.41 8.01
N THR A 84 18.10 -27.06 6.72
CA THR A 84 19.08 -27.55 5.73
C THR A 84 20.51 -27.12 6.07
N VAL A 85 20.72 -25.86 6.46
CA VAL A 85 22.05 -25.36 6.87
C VAL A 85 22.58 -26.14 8.08
N ILE A 86 21.72 -26.47 9.04
CA ILE A 86 22.11 -27.21 10.24
C ILE A 86 22.49 -28.65 9.88
N TYR A 87 21.73 -29.31 9.00
CA TYR A 87 22.10 -30.63 8.49
C TYR A 87 23.39 -30.59 7.67
N LEU A 88 23.65 -29.51 6.93
CA LEU A 88 24.88 -29.38 6.15
C LEU A 88 26.13 -29.30 7.04
N ASN A 89 26.02 -28.69 8.23
CA ASN A 89 27.11 -28.58 9.20
C ASN A 89 27.22 -29.81 10.13
N ALA A 90 26.10 -30.35 10.62
CA ALA A 90 26.10 -31.38 11.66
C ALA A 90 26.06 -32.82 11.11
N ALA A 91 25.42 -33.07 9.96
CA ALA A 91 25.19 -34.42 9.46
C ALA A 91 26.46 -35.14 8.94
N PRO A 92 27.44 -34.47 8.31
CA PRO A 92 28.67 -35.13 7.87
C PRO A 92 29.59 -35.55 9.02
N LEU A 93 29.41 -34.97 10.22
CA LEU A 93 30.17 -35.30 11.42
C LEU A 93 29.64 -36.56 12.13
N LEU A 94 28.37 -36.91 11.93
CA LEU A 94 27.71 -37.99 12.66
C LEU A 94 27.81 -39.32 11.88
N PRO A 95 28.23 -40.41 12.54
CA PRO A 95 28.39 -41.71 11.88
C PRO A 95 27.07 -42.49 11.67
N THR A 96 25.98 -42.01 12.27
CA THR A 96 24.63 -42.55 12.14
C THR A 96 23.66 -41.43 11.77
N PHE A 97 22.66 -41.77 10.96
CA PHE A 97 21.62 -40.81 10.59
C PHE A 97 20.69 -40.56 11.77
N ASP A 98 20.74 -39.35 12.34
CA ASP A 98 19.78 -38.89 13.32
C ASP A 98 18.76 -37.93 12.69
N GLY A 99 17.52 -38.41 12.56
CA GLY A 99 16.39 -37.63 12.05
C GLY A 99 15.77 -36.67 13.09
N THR A 100 16.26 -36.66 14.33
CA THR A 100 15.66 -35.90 15.42
C THR A 100 16.21 -34.48 15.58
N VAL A 101 17.31 -34.13 14.89
CA VAL A 101 17.91 -32.78 14.92
C VAL A 101 16.90 -31.69 14.53
N ALA A 102 16.04 -31.95 13.54
CA ALA A 102 14.97 -31.04 13.17
C ALA A 102 13.95 -30.81 14.30
N LYS A 103 13.65 -31.83 15.12
CA LYS A 103 12.65 -31.73 16.19
C LYS A 103 13.07 -30.74 17.26
N VAL A 104 14.37 -30.68 17.58
CA VAL A 104 14.92 -29.77 18.60
C VAL A 104 14.67 -28.30 18.25
N ILE A 105 14.46 -27.97 16.97
CA ILE A 105 14.21 -26.60 16.50
C ILE A 105 12.73 -26.38 16.24
N VAL A 106 12.07 -27.35 15.59
CA VAL A 106 10.67 -27.21 15.20
C VAL A 106 9.76 -27.11 16.41
N ILE A 107 10.04 -27.85 17.49
CA ILE A 107 9.24 -27.82 18.72
C ILE A 107 9.29 -26.45 19.43
N PRO A 108 10.45 -25.89 19.79
CA PRO A 108 10.48 -24.57 20.42
C PRO A 108 9.98 -23.47 19.49
N CYS A 109 10.21 -23.59 18.17
CA CYS A 109 9.71 -22.61 17.21
C CYS A 109 8.19 -22.64 17.08
N SER A 110 7.56 -23.83 17.11
CA SER A 110 6.10 -23.97 17.10
C SER A 110 5.47 -23.53 18.42
N VAL A 111 6.10 -23.81 19.55
CA VAL A 111 5.66 -23.33 20.87
C VAL A 111 5.75 -21.80 20.93
N ALA A 112 6.85 -21.20 20.47
CA ALA A 112 6.98 -19.75 20.39
C ALA A 112 5.91 -19.11 19.48
N ALA A 113 5.63 -19.72 18.33
CA ALA A 113 4.56 -19.27 17.43
C ALA A 113 3.18 -19.39 18.10
N GLY A 114 2.92 -20.47 18.84
CA GLY A 114 1.70 -20.67 19.61
C GLY A 114 1.52 -19.62 20.71
N ILE A 115 2.58 -19.37 21.50
CA ILE A 115 2.58 -18.33 22.53
C ILE A 115 2.37 -16.95 21.90
N GLY A 116 3.03 -16.65 20.78
CA GLY A 116 2.83 -15.40 20.05
C GLY A 116 1.39 -15.21 19.60
N LEU A 117 0.76 -16.26 19.09
CA LEU A 117 -0.66 -16.24 18.70
C LEU A 117 -1.56 -16.00 19.92
N VAL A 118 -1.32 -16.70 21.03
CA VAL A 118 -2.10 -16.53 22.27
C VAL A 118 -1.93 -15.13 22.85
N CYS A 119 -0.71 -14.59 22.86
CA CYS A 119 -0.43 -13.23 23.31
C CYS A 119 -1.08 -12.17 22.40
N ASN A 120 -1.08 -12.36 21.08
CA ASN A 120 -1.80 -11.47 20.16
C ASN A 120 -3.32 -11.51 20.37
N ILE A 121 -3.89 -12.62 20.84
CA ILE A 121 -5.33 -12.69 21.13
C ILE A 121 -5.66 -12.09 22.50
N LEU A 122 -4.86 -12.39 23.53
CA LEU A 122 -5.19 -12.08 24.93
C LEU A 122 -4.62 -10.75 25.43
N VAL A 123 -3.43 -10.35 24.99
CA VAL A 123 -2.71 -9.19 25.53
C VAL A 123 -2.92 -7.95 24.67
N PHE A 124 -2.93 -8.11 23.34
CA PHE A 124 -3.12 -7.01 22.39
C PHE A 124 -4.11 -7.41 21.30
N PRO A 125 -5.44 -7.29 21.53
CA PRO A 125 -6.44 -7.60 20.51
C PRO A 125 -6.47 -6.50 19.43
N THR A 126 -5.36 -6.29 18.72
CA THR A 126 -5.30 -5.50 17.49
C THR A 126 -5.53 -6.45 16.34
N SER A 127 -6.73 -6.40 15.78
CA SER A 127 -7.09 -7.17 14.58
C SER A 127 -6.52 -6.47 13.35
N SER A 128 -6.24 -7.22 12.28
CA SER A 128 -5.91 -6.61 10.97
C SER A 128 -7.03 -5.69 10.48
N THR A 129 -8.28 -5.96 10.89
CA THR A 129 -9.44 -5.10 10.63
C THR A 129 -9.33 -3.75 11.32
N SER A 130 -8.90 -3.70 12.59
CA SER A 130 -8.72 -2.45 13.32
C SER A 130 -7.55 -1.63 12.78
N GLU A 131 -6.41 -2.29 12.51
CA GLU A 131 -5.25 -1.64 11.91
C GLU A 131 -5.56 -1.08 10.51
N ALA A 132 -6.37 -1.80 9.71
CA ALA A 132 -6.78 -1.31 8.40
C ALA A 132 -7.69 -0.08 8.50
N LEU A 133 -8.64 -0.06 9.46
CA LEU A 133 -9.50 1.10 9.70
C LEU A 133 -8.72 2.31 10.22
N ASP A 134 -7.78 2.10 11.13
CA ASP A 134 -6.89 3.15 11.65
C ASP A 134 -6.01 3.71 10.53
N GLY A 135 -5.43 2.85 9.69
CA GLY A 135 -4.66 3.29 8.52
C GLY A 135 -5.50 4.07 7.50
N MET A 136 -6.77 3.72 7.31
CA MET A 136 -7.70 4.52 6.49
C MET A 136 -7.94 5.90 7.13
N ARG A 137 -8.16 5.94 8.45
CA ARG A 137 -8.37 7.17 9.20
C ARG A 137 -7.15 8.09 9.15
N ASP A 138 -5.95 7.55 9.27
CA ASP A 138 -4.70 8.31 9.18
C ASP A 138 -4.57 8.99 7.82
N ILE A 139 -4.96 8.32 6.73
CA ILE A 139 -5.01 8.92 5.40
C ILE A 139 -6.06 10.04 5.33
N LEU A 140 -7.27 9.82 5.86
CA LEU A 140 -8.31 10.85 5.88
C LEU A 140 -7.90 12.08 6.70
N ALA A 141 -7.17 11.91 7.79
CA ALA A 141 -6.75 13.00 8.66
C ALA A 141 -5.78 13.98 7.97
N LEU A 142 -5.09 13.54 6.92
CA LEU A 142 -4.15 14.36 6.15
C LEU A 142 -4.84 15.23 5.08
N MET A 143 -6.08 14.92 4.70
CA MET A 143 -6.77 15.58 3.59
C MET A 143 -7.31 16.98 3.92
N PRO A 144 -7.89 17.26 5.12
CA PRO A 144 -8.46 18.57 5.44
C PRO A 144 -7.44 19.71 5.40
N GLU A 145 -6.22 19.50 5.90
CA GLU A 145 -5.16 20.52 5.91
C GLU A 145 -4.80 20.96 4.49
N PHE A 146 -4.71 20.00 3.55
CA PHE A 146 -4.48 20.31 2.14
C PHE A 146 -5.68 21.03 1.52
N LEU A 147 -6.91 20.63 1.85
CA LEU A 147 -8.12 21.27 1.36
C LEU A 147 -8.23 22.73 1.82
N ASP A 148 -7.86 23.04 3.06
CA ASP A 148 -7.78 24.42 3.56
C ASP A 148 -6.73 25.24 2.78
N ALA A 149 -5.58 24.62 2.50
CA ALA A 149 -4.58 25.24 1.63
C ALA A 149 -5.14 25.47 0.21
N CYS A 150 -5.91 24.54 -0.36
CA CYS A 150 -6.54 24.71 -1.67
C CYS A 150 -7.47 25.92 -1.73
N VAL A 151 -8.30 26.12 -0.71
CA VAL A 151 -9.18 27.31 -0.60
C VAL A 151 -8.34 28.58 -0.56
N LEU A 152 -7.26 28.59 0.22
CA LEU A 152 -6.37 29.74 0.30
C LEU A 152 -5.67 30.02 -1.04
N GLY A 153 -5.23 28.99 -1.75
CA GLY A 153 -4.63 29.10 -3.08
C GLY A 153 -5.61 29.53 -4.17
N LEU A 154 -6.90 29.19 -4.04
CA LEU A 154 -7.98 29.69 -4.89
C LEU A 154 -8.20 31.19 -4.66
N LYS A 155 -8.28 31.64 -3.39
CA LYS A 155 -8.47 33.05 -3.02
C LYS A 155 -7.27 33.93 -3.36
N HIS A 156 -6.07 33.39 -3.16
CA HIS A 156 -4.81 34.10 -3.36
C HIS A 156 -3.90 33.31 -4.32
N PRO A 157 -4.08 33.46 -5.64
CA PRO A 157 -3.29 32.74 -6.64
C PRO A 157 -1.78 33.04 -6.58
N ALA A 158 -1.40 34.14 -5.91
CA ALA A 158 -0.01 34.55 -5.70
C ALA A 158 0.66 33.86 -4.50
N LEU A 159 -0.09 33.16 -3.64
CA LEU A 159 0.51 32.32 -2.61
C LEU A 159 1.02 31.03 -3.25
N ASP A 160 2.26 30.69 -2.95
CA ASP A 160 2.88 29.44 -3.37
C ASP A 160 2.85 28.42 -2.23
N MET A 161 2.59 27.17 -2.57
CA MET A 161 2.57 26.05 -1.62
C MET A 161 3.88 25.26 -1.74
N SER A 162 4.74 25.29 -0.73
CA SER A 162 6.03 24.57 -0.77
C SER A 162 5.95 23.17 -1.44
N GLU A 163 6.65 23.01 -2.58
CA GLU A 163 6.67 21.76 -3.35
C GLU A 163 7.11 20.57 -2.47
N ALA A 164 8.08 20.79 -1.59
CA ALA A 164 8.56 19.80 -0.63
C ALA A 164 7.44 19.31 0.31
N LYS A 165 6.51 20.19 0.72
CA LYS A 165 5.37 19.80 1.54
C LYS A 165 4.35 18.98 0.74
N LEU A 166 4.08 19.34 -0.51
CA LEU A 166 3.13 18.60 -1.37
C LEU A 166 3.67 17.21 -1.71
N THR A 167 4.94 17.10 -2.06
CA THR A 167 5.60 15.81 -2.33
C THR A 167 5.71 14.97 -1.05
N GLY A 168 6.02 15.58 0.09
CA GLY A 168 5.98 14.94 1.41
C GLY A 168 4.58 14.39 1.76
N LEU A 169 3.52 15.14 1.47
CA LEU A 169 2.13 14.71 1.67
C LEU A 169 1.77 13.53 0.76
N GLN A 170 2.09 13.60 -0.53
CA GLN A 170 1.83 12.51 -1.48
C GLN A 170 2.55 11.22 -1.09
N THR A 171 3.83 11.32 -0.73
CA THR A 171 4.63 10.17 -0.30
C THR A 171 4.12 9.58 1.01
N LYS A 172 3.66 10.42 1.95
CA LYS A 172 3.01 9.96 3.18
C LYS A 172 1.70 9.22 2.89
N VAL A 173 0.80 9.79 2.10
CA VAL A 173 -0.48 9.14 1.74
C VAL A 173 -0.23 7.83 0.99
N LEU A 174 0.68 7.82 0.02
CA LEU A 174 1.00 6.62 -0.76
C LEU A 174 1.69 5.54 0.08
N SER A 175 2.59 5.91 0.98
CA SER A 175 3.27 4.96 1.86
C SER A 175 2.30 4.35 2.87
N THR A 176 1.43 5.16 3.51
CA THR A 176 0.37 4.65 4.38
C THR A 176 -0.57 3.72 3.61
N TYR A 177 -1.05 4.11 2.42
CA TYR A 177 -1.92 3.26 1.60
C TYR A 177 -1.25 1.92 1.21
N LYS A 178 0.05 1.93 0.91
CA LYS A 178 0.81 0.70 0.63
C LYS A 178 0.87 -0.25 1.83
N LEU A 179 0.94 0.30 3.07
CA LEU A 179 0.92 -0.49 4.30
C LEU A 179 -0.43 -1.18 4.55
N LEU A 180 -1.54 -0.61 4.04
CA LEU A 180 -2.85 -1.27 4.11
C LEU A 180 -2.93 -2.52 3.20
N GLY A 181 -2.14 -2.59 2.14
CA GLY A 181 -2.19 -3.69 1.16
C GLY A 181 -2.01 -5.09 1.78
N PRO A 182 -0.96 -5.32 2.59
CA PRO A 182 -0.79 -6.55 3.38
C PRO A 182 -1.97 -6.82 4.32
N LEU A 183 -2.49 -5.82 5.01
CA LEU A 183 -3.61 -5.96 5.95
C LEU A 183 -4.89 -6.45 5.23
N PHE A 184 -5.23 -5.87 4.08
CA PHE A 184 -6.35 -6.33 3.25
C PHE A 184 -6.19 -7.77 2.74
N ARG A 185 -4.96 -8.28 2.60
CA ARG A 185 -4.72 -9.69 2.24
C ARG A 185 -4.88 -10.65 3.42
N LEU A 186 -4.62 -10.16 4.64
CA LEU A 186 -4.78 -10.91 5.89
C LEU A 186 -6.21 -10.87 6.42
N LEU A 187 -6.98 -9.86 6.02
CA LEU A 187 -8.39 -9.66 6.39
C LEU A 187 -9.25 -10.95 6.36
N PRO A 188 -9.18 -11.83 5.35
CA PRO A 188 -10.02 -13.04 5.31
C PRO A 188 -9.65 -14.13 6.34
N ILE A 189 -8.47 -14.00 6.95
CA ILE A 189 -7.91 -14.93 7.94
C ILE A 189 -8.08 -14.37 9.36
N ASP A 190 -8.42 -13.08 9.47
CA ASP A 190 -8.46 -12.33 10.72
C ASP A 190 -9.73 -12.61 11.55
N LEU A 191 -9.56 -12.59 12.87
CA LEU A 191 -10.63 -12.62 13.87
C LEU A 191 -10.88 -11.18 14.29
N SER A 192 -12.04 -10.63 13.92
CA SER A 192 -12.37 -9.25 14.29
C SER A 192 -13.60 -9.18 15.20
N VAL A 193 -13.56 -8.28 16.17
CA VAL A 193 -14.69 -8.00 17.06
C VAL A 193 -15.14 -6.58 16.77
N GLY A 194 -16.36 -6.44 16.26
CA GLY A 194 -16.83 -5.13 15.83
C GLY A 194 -18.16 -5.19 15.09
N ARG A 195 -18.56 -4.05 14.54
CA ARG A 195 -19.79 -3.99 13.73
C ARG A 195 -19.55 -4.41 12.28
N TRP A 196 -18.34 -4.18 11.78
CA TRP A 196 -17.96 -4.48 10.40
C TRP A 196 -17.06 -5.70 10.36
N GLY A 197 -17.35 -6.60 9.42
CA GLY A 197 -16.53 -7.78 9.16
C GLY A 197 -15.51 -7.56 8.05
N SER A 198 -14.70 -8.59 7.81
CA SER A 198 -13.72 -8.65 6.73
C SER A 198 -14.34 -8.40 5.35
N ASP A 199 -15.48 -9.03 5.06
CA ASP A 199 -16.17 -8.87 3.78
C ASP A 199 -16.68 -7.44 3.60
N ASP A 200 -17.19 -6.81 4.67
CA ASP A 200 -17.70 -5.43 4.61
C ASP A 200 -16.57 -4.44 4.30
N LEU A 201 -15.41 -4.60 4.94
CA LEU A 201 -14.24 -3.75 4.73
C LEU A 201 -13.60 -3.99 3.33
N SER A 202 -13.67 -5.21 2.80
CA SER A 202 -13.25 -5.50 1.42
C SER A 202 -14.06 -4.70 0.38
N THR A 203 -15.35 -4.48 0.63
CA THR A 203 -16.21 -3.66 -0.25
C THR A 203 -15.94 -2.17 -0.15
N LEU A 204 -15.32 -1.72 0.96
CA LEU A 204 -14.94 -0.31 1.17
C LEU A 204 -13.58 0.03 0.52
N ASN A 205 -12.74 -0.98 0.26
CA ASN A 205 -11.40 -0.77 -0.28
C ASN A 205 -11.40 -0.08 -1.65
N GLU A 206 -12.27 -0.50 -2.57
CA GLU A 206 -12.35 0.11 -3.91
C GLU A 206 -12.77 1.60 -3.90
N PRO A 207 -13.87 2.01 -3.25
CA PRO A 207 -14.22 3.42 -3.17
C PRO A 207 -13.14 4.22 -2.42
N PHE A 208 -12.51 3.64 -1.41
CA PHE A 208 -11.42 4.30 -0.68
C PHE A 208 -10.14 4.49 -1.52
N ARG A 209 -9.79 3.50 -2.35
CA ARG A 209 -8.70 3.61 -3.33
C ARG A 209 -8.95 4.76 -4.30
N ARG A 210 -10.17 4.85 -4.84
CA ARG A 210 -10.56 5.94 -5.76
C ARG A 210 -10.48 7.31 -5.10
N LEU A 211 -10.93 7.43 -3.85
CA LEU A 211 -10.75 8.65 -3.04
C LEU A 211 -9.27 9.04 -2.94
N THR A 212 -8.41 8.10 -2.56
CA THR A 212 -6.96 8.33 -2.41
C THR A 212 -6.32 8.74 -3.74
N MET A 213 -6.69 8.11 -4.84
CA MET A 213 -6.19 8.45 -6.18
C MET A 213 -6.64 9.85 -6.63
N ASN A 214 -7.91 10.21 -6.43
CA ASN A 214 -8.42 11.55 -6.78
C ASN A 214 -7.77 12.63 -5.91
N PHE A 215 -7.52 12.35 -4.64
CA PHE A 215 -6.77 13.25 -3.75
C PHE A 215 -5.34 13.45 -4.25
N ILE A 216 -4.62 12.36 -4.57
CA ILE A 216 -3.26 12.46 -5.13
C ILE A 216 -3.27 13.23 -6.44
N ALA A 217 -4.23 12.99 -7.33
CA ALA A 217 -4.35 13.72 -8.60
C ALA A 217 -4.56 15.23 -8.38
N LEU A 218 -5.39 15.63 -7.41
CA LEU A 218 -5.58 17.04 -7.05
C LEU A 218 -4.29 17.65 -6.49
N THR A 219 -3.59 16.96 -5.57
CA THR A 219 -2.30 17.44 -5.06
C THR A 219 -1.24 17.57 -6.16
N ASP A 220 -1.22 16.64 -7.13
CA ASP A 220 -0.26 16.68 -8.22
C ASP A 220 -0.55 17.83 -9.19
N LEU A 221 -1.83 18.16 -9.41
CA LEU A 221 -2.20 19.35 -10.19
C LEU A 221 -1.63 20.63 -9.54
N TYR A 222 -1.79 20.80 -8.23
CA TYR A 222 -1.25 21.96 -7.51
C TYR A 222 0.28 22.00 -7.57
N ARG A 223 0.93 20.84 -7.41
CA ARG A 223 2.39 20.71 -7.54
C ARG A 223 2.87 21.09 -8.94
N GLN A 224 2.22 20.57 -9.99
CA GLN A 224 2.54 20.91 -11.38
C GLN A 224 2.35 22.39 -11.67
N ASN A 225 1.28 22.99 -11.14
CA ASN A 225 1.04 24.42 -11.28
C ASN A 225 2.16 25.25 -10.62
N GLN A 226 2.65 24.82 -9.47
CA GLN A 226 3.78 25.47 -8.81
C GLN A 226 5.08 25.36 -9.60
N VAL A 227 5.47 24.15 -10.00
CA VAL A 227 6.68 23.94 -10.81
C VAL A 227 6.62 24.76 -12.09
N ARG A 228 5.44 24.86 -12.72
CA ARG A 228 5.22 25.70 -13.90
C ARG A 228 5.41 27.19 -13.60
N LYS A 229 4.94 27.69 -12.46
CA LYS A 229 5.16 29.09 -12.04
C LYS A 229 6.65 29.36 -11.86
N GLU A 230 7.35 28.54 -11.08
CA GLU A 230 8.78 28.68 -10.79
C GLU A 230 9.60 28.64 -12.09
N THR A 231 9.35 27.65 -12.96
CA THR A 231 10.00 27.54 -14.27
C THR A 231 9.75 28.77 -15.15
N SER A 232 8.53 29.34 -15.09
CA SER A 232 8.20 30.54 -15.87
C SER A 232 8.92 31.80 -15.37
N ILE A 233 9.12 31.91 -14.05
CA ILE A 233 9.86 33.01 -13.41
C ILE A 233 11.35 32.89 -13.75
N ASP A 234 11.91 31.68 -13.66
CA ASP A 234 13.32 31.43 -14.01
C ASP A 234 13.61 31.72 -15.48
N ALA A 235 12.72 31.34 -16.40
CA ALA A 235 12.84 31.66 -17.82
C ALA A 235 12.83 33.19 -18.06
N LEU A 236 11.98 33.93 -17.34
CA LEU A 236 11.94 35.39 -17.43
C LEU A 236 13.21 36.04 -16.85
N ASN A 237 13.74 35.50 -15.75
CA ASN A 237 14.97 35.99 -15.15
C ASN A 237 16.19 35.76 -16.05
N ARG A 238 16.26 34.60 -16.72
CA ARG A 238 17.34 34.27 -17.68
C ARG A 238 17.33 35.19 -18.91
N THR A 239 16.16 35.49 -19.45
CA THR A 239 16.05 36.44 -20.57
C THR A 239 16.38 37.87 -20.17
N ARG A 240 16.03 38.28 -18.95
CA ARG A 240 16.42 39.59 -18.40
C ARG A 240 17.93 39.70 -18.18
N ALA A 241 18.57 38.63 -17.70
CA ALA A 241 20.03 38.57 -17.53
C ALA A 241 20.77 38.57 -18.88
N GLY A 242 20.26 37.89 -19.91
CA GLY A 242 20.86 37.88 -21.25
C GLY A 242 20.80 39.22 -22.00
N ASN A 243 19.89 40.12 -21.60
CA ASN A 243 19.77 41.48 -22.15
C ASN A 243 20.64 42.52 -21.41
N GLY A 244 21.23 42.17 -20.25
CA GLY A 244 22.18 43.00 -19.52
C GLY A 244 23.61 42.58 -19.83
N GLU A 245 24.32 43.39 -20.62
CA GLU A 245 25.76 43.28 -20.93
C GLU A 245 26.23 41.94 -21.53
N SER A 246 26.09 41.79 -22.86
CA SER A 246 26.96 40.87 -23.61
C SER A 246 28.12 41.67 -24.22
N ASN A 247 29.19 41.86 -23.45
CA ASN A 247 30.51 42.15 -24.04
C ASN A 247 30.89 40.94 -24.91
N SER A 248 31.24 41.23 -26.15
CA SER A 248 31.18 40.31 -27.28
C SER A 248 32.47 39.55 -27.54
N ASP A 249 33.07 38.91 -26.53
CA ASP A 249 34.24 38.06 -26.77
C ASP A 249 34.15 36.77 -25.95
N GLN A 250 34.21 35.63 -26.64
CA GLN A 250 34.13 34.24 -26.15
C GLN A 250 32.75 33.73 -25.68
N ARG A 251 31.85 33.46 -26.64
CA ARG A 251 30.77 32.48 -26.43
C ARG A 251 31.29 31.07 -26.75
N THR A 252 31.67 30.33 -25.71
CA THR A 252 31.75 28.87 -25.80
C THR A 252 30.32 28.33 -25.95
N VAL A 253 29.95 27.91 -27.16
CA VAL A 253 28.62 27.35 -27.44
C VAL A 253 28.55 25.96 -26.80
N GLU A 254 27.97 25.88 -25.60
CA GLU A 254 27.69 24.60 -24.95
C GLU A 254 26.62 23.83 -25.74
N LEU A 255 26.91 22.57 -26.10
CA LEU A 255 25.98 21.68 -26.79
C LEU A 255 24.71 21.50 -25.93
N GLY A 256 23.58 22.01 -26.42
CA GLY A 256 22.28 21.97 -25.71
C GLY A 256 21.66 23.35 -25.45
N GLN A 257 22.46 24.43 -25.51
CA GLN A 257 22.01 25.80 -25.26
C GLN A 257 20.84 26.19 -26.18
N HIS A 258 20.90 25.83 -27.47
CA HIS A 258 19.84 26.13 -28.43
C HIS A 258 18.48 25.49 -28.06
N HIS A 259 18.47 24.31 -27.45
CA HIS A 259 17.23 23.68 -27.00
C HIS A 259 16.65 24.39 -25.76
N ILE A 260 17.52 24.83 -24.85
CA ILE A 260 17.15 25.61 -23.67
C ILE A 260 16.62 26.98 -24.11
N ASP A 261 17.33 27.66 -25.02
CA ASP A 261 16.92 28.96 -25.56
C ASP A 261 15.59 28.87 -26.32
N ARG A 262 15.37 27.80 -27.09
CA ARG A 262 14.09 27.56 -27.76
C ARG A 262 12.95 27.25 -26.78
N ALA A 263 13.25 26.51 -25.71
CA ALA A 263 12.27 26.25 -24.65
C ALA A 263 11.93 27.54 -23.88
N VAL A 264 12.94 28.37 -23.59
CA VAL A 264 12.78 29.67 -22.93
C VAL A 264 12.02 30.65 -23.84
N ASP A 265 12.37 30.76 -25.12
CA ASP A 265 11.65 31.58 -26.11
C ASP A 265 10.19 31.12 -26.25
N PHE A 266 9.93 29.80 -26.27
CA PHE A 266 8.57 29.27 -26.23
C PHE A 266 7.83 29.63 -24.93
N HIS A 267 8.50 29.55 -23.76
CA HIS A 267 7.89 29.93 -22.48
C HIS A 267 7.57 31.43 -22.42
N VAL A 268 8.47 32.29 -22.88
CA VAL A 268 8.24 33.74 -22.94
C VAL A 268 7.14 34.08 -23.94
N ARG A 269 7.18 33.50 -25.13
CA ARG A 269 6.15 33.70 -26.16
C ARG A 269 4.81 33.09 -25.79
N SER A 270 4.76 32.07 -24.94
CA SER A 270 3.49 31.53 -24.41
C SER A 270 2.96 32.30 -23.21
N ASN A 271 3.73 33.24 -22.64
CA ASN A 271 3.35 34.03 -21.47
C ASN A 271 2.90 35.43 -21.87
N TYR A 272 1.86 35.53 -22.72
CA TYR A 272 1.26 36.85 -23.00
C TYR A 272 0.47 37.36 -21.78
N PRO A 273 0.35 38.69 -21.62
CA PRO A 273 -0.49 39.29 -20.58
C PRO A 273 -1.92 38.75 -20.56
N SER A 274 -2.49 38.46 -21.73
CA SER A 274 -3.82 37.88 -21.91
C SER A 274 -3.97 36.51 -21.25
N ARG A 275 -2.93 35.67 -21.23
CA ARG A 275 -2.94 34.36 -20.57
C ARG A 275 -3.12 34.49 -19.06
N ASN A 276 -2.37 35.38 -18.42
CA ASN A 276 -2.43 35.58 -16.97
C ASN A 276 -3.78 36.17 -16.54
N ILE A 277 -4.37 37.04 -17.38
CA ILE A 277 -5.72 37.56 -17.19
C ILE A 277 -6.74 36.42 -17.25
N LEU A 278 -6.69 35.56 -18.28
CA LEU A 278 -7.61 34.42 -18.44
C LEU A 278 -7.49 33.40 -17.29
N ILE A 279 -6.26 33.10 -16.84
CA ILE A 279 -6.04 32.22 -15.68
C ILE A 279 -6.69 32.82 -14.43
N LYS A 280 -6.48 34.12 -14.20
CA LYS A 280 -7.04 34.82 -13.03
C LYS A 280 -8.57 34.85 -13.07
N GLU A 281 -9.17 35.18 -14.22
CA GLU A 281 -10.62 35.17 -14.40
C GLU A 281 -11.21 33.76 -14.18
N CYS A 282 -10.59 32.72 -14.74
CA CYS A 282 -11.02 31.34 -14.52
C CYS A 282 -10.96 30.95 -13.04
N ILE A 283 -9.83 31.18 -12.37
CA ILE A 283 -9.66 30.86 -10.95
C ILE A 283 -10.66 31.65 -10.10
N GLN A 284 -10.83 32.95 -10.37
CA GLN A 284 -11.79 33.79 -9.65
C GLN A 284 -13.24 33.28 -9.77
N SER A 285 -13.63 32.76 -10.93
CA SER A 285 -14.95 32.16 -11.13
C SER A 285 -15.17 30.90 -10.28
N LEU A 286 -14.08 30.21 -9.90
CA LEU A 286 -14.10 28.97 -9.11
C LEU A 286 -14.04 29.22 -7.60
N VAL A 287 -13.67 30.42 -7.13
CA VAL A 287 -13.44 30.70 -5.70
C VAL A 287 -14.69 30.48 -4.86
N ASN A 288 -15.78 31.18 -5.17
CA ASN A 288 -16.99 31.12 -4.34
C ASN A 288 -17.64 29.73 -4.38
N PRO A 289 -17.86 29.11 -5.56
CA PRO A 289 -18.42 27.76 -5.61
C PRO A 289 -17.47 26.71 -5.01
N GLY A 290 -16.16 26.88 -5.20
CA GLY A 290 -15.14 25.96 -4.72
C GLY A 290 -14.98 25.96 -3.21
N GLU A 291 -15.13 27.11 -2.54
CA GLU A 291 -15.07 27.21 -1.07
C GLU A 291 -16.18 26.39 -0.40
N HIS A 292 -17.43 26.56 -0.86
CA HIS A 292 -18.56 25.80 -0.33
C HIS A 292 -18.44 24.30 -0.59
N LEU A 293 -17.92 23.91 -1.76
CA LEU A 293 -17.69 22.51 -2.11
C LEU A 293 -16.59 21.88 -1.25
N ILE A 294 -15.49 22.59 -1.02
CA ILE A 294 -14.37 22.10 -0.19
C ILE A 294 -14.80 21.96 1.27
N GLU A 295 -15.59 22.89 1.80
CA GLU A 295 -16.11 22.77 3.17
C GLU A 295 -17.05 21.56 3.31
N ALA A 296 -17.94 21.33 2.33
CA ALA A 296 -18.77 20.12 2.30
C ALA A 296 -17.93 18.82 2.20
N CYS A 297 -16.81 18.85 1.46
CA CYS A 297 -15.86 17.73 1.43
C CYS A 297 -15.23 17.47 2.81
N LYS A 298 -14.82 18.51 3.53
CA LYS A 298 -14.23 18.39 4.88
C LYS A 298 -15.23 17.83 5.89
N GLU A 299 -16.45 18.36 5.91
CA GLU A 299 -17.53 17.83 6.74
C GLU A 299 -17.78 16.33 6.47
N SER A 300 -17.74 15.94 5.19
CA SER A 300 -17.91 14.55 4.76
C SER A 300 -16.75 13.66 5.19
N LEU A 301 -15.50 14.12 5.08
CA LEU A 301 -14.31 13.39 5.56
C LEU A 301 -14.35 13.21 7.07
N GLN A 302 -14.80 14.22 7.81
CA GLN A 302 -14.99 14.12 9.26
C GLN A 302 -16.06 13.08 9.62
N ALA A 303 -17.20 13.09 8.93
CA ALA A 303 -18.25 12.08 9.12
C ALA A 303 -17.75 10.65 8.83
N ILE A 304 -16.98 10.46 7.77
CA ILE A 304 -16.35 9.16 7.46
C ILE A 304 -15.42 8.75 8.60
N SER A 305 -14.52 9.64 9.04
CA SER A 305 -13.57 9.39 10.13
C SER A 305 -14.27 9.03 11.45
N GLU A 306 -15.35 9.74 11.78
CA GLU A 306 -16.18 9.45 12.96
C GLU A 306 -16.79 8.04 12.88
N THR A 307 -17.27 7.66 11.70
CA THR A 307 -17.86 6.32 11.49
C THR A 307 -16.82 5.22 11.62
N LEU A 308 -15.61 5.41 11.05
CA LEU A 308 -14.51 4.44 11.16
C LEU A 308 -14.14 4.19 12.63
N ASN A 309 -14.07 5.25 13.44
CA ASN A 309 -13.82 5.12 14.89
C ASN A 309 -14.94 4.34 15.60
N GLN A 310 -16.20 4.61 15.24
CA GLN A 310 -17.34 3.95 15.86
C GLN A 310 -17.56 2.50 15.40
N ALA A 311 -17.09 2.13 14.21
CA ALA A 311 -17.16 0.76 13.71
C ALA A 311 -16.38 -0.21 14.61
N HIS A 312 -15.29 0.29 15.21
CA HIS A 312 -14.44 -0.45 16.14
C HIS A 312 -14.84 -0.26 17.62
N ALA A 313 -15.60 0.79 17.95
CA ALA A 313 -16.07 1.00 19.32
C ALA A 313 -16.98 -0.16 19.77
N LEU A 314 -16.50 -0.97 20.72
CA LEU A 314 -17.25 -2.04 21.37
C LEU A 314 -18.40 -1.53 22.26
N ARG A 315 -18.55 -0.21 22.39
CA ARG A 315 -19.60 0.45 23.16
C ARG A 315 -20.88 0.59 22.34
N LYS A 316 -22.03 0.36 22.98
CA LYS A 316 -23.33 0.74 22.40
C LYS A 316 -23.37 2.27 22.24
N ASN A 317 -23.66 2.74 21.02
CA ASN A 317 -23.88 4.16 20.77
C ASN A 317 -25.39 4.44 20.74
N PRO A 318 -25.97 5.09 21.76
CA PRO A 318 -27.41 5.39 21.81
C PRO A 318 -27.85 6.42 20.77
N GLY A 319 -26.93 7.24 20.23
CA GLY A 319 -27.22 8.29 19.22
C GLY A 319 -27.03 7.85 17.75
N ARG A 320 -27.03 6.54 17.47
CA ARG A 320 -26.69 6.03 16.13
C ARG A 320 -27.68 6.44 15.03
N LEU A 321 -28.98 6.38 15.30
CA LEU A 321 -29.99 6.70 14.28
C LEU A 321 -29.85 8.17 13.85
N ASP A 322 -29.61 9.04 14.82
CA ASP A 322 -29.29 10.44 14.61
C ASP A 322 -27.99 10.61 13.80
N MET A 323 -26.95 9.83 14.11
CA MET A 323 -25.70 9.82 13.35
C MET A 323 -25.88 9.34 11.90
N GLN A 324 -26.63 8.27 11.66
CA GLN A 324 -26.90 7.76 10.31
C GLN A 324 -27.70 8.79 9.49
N GLN A 325 -28.68 9.44 10.11
CA GLN A 325 -29.43 10.54 9.49
C GLN A 325 -28.51 11.72 9.18
N ARG A 326 -27.61 12.08 10.10
CA ARG A 326 -26.60 13.11 9.89
C ARG A 326 -25.67 12.77 8.74
N HIS A 327 -25.16 11.55 8.65
CA HIS A 327 -24.32 11.13 7.52
C HIS A 327 -25.06 11.15 6.19
N ALA A 328 -26.34 10.73 6.19
CA ALA A 328 -27.18 10.82 5.01
C ALA A 328 -27.42 12.28 4.58
N ALA A 329 -27.61 13.19 5.54
CA ALA A 329 -27.78 14.62 5.30
C ALA A 329 -26.48 15.30 4.80
N VAL A 330 -25.32 14.95 5.38
CA VAL A 330 -24.01 15.41 4.92
C VAL A 330 -23.75 14.94 3.48
N ARG A 331 -24.13 13.69 3.17
CA ARG A 331 -24.05 13.16 1.80
C ARG A 331 -24.93 13.93 0.83
N SER A 332 -26.19 14.21 1.17
CA SER A 332 -27.08 14.98 0.29
C SER A 332 -26.57 16.41 0.08
N LYS A 333 -26.06 17.04 1.16
CA LYS A 333 -25.42 18.35 1.08
C LYS A 333 -24.21 18.33 0.14
N LEU A 334 -23.37 17.30 0.20
CA LEU A 334 -22.22 17.16 -0.70
C LEU A 334 -22.63 17.09 -2.18
N TYR A 335 -23.66 16.29 -2.51
CA TYR A 335 -24.18 16.22 -3.89
C TYR A 335 -24.77 17.55 -4.34
N GLU A 336 -25.55 18.20 -3.49
CA GLU A 336 -26.14 19.51 -3.79
C GLU A 336 -25.06 20.56 -4.07
N GLN A 337 -24.04 20.68 -3.21
CA GLN A 337 -22.94 21.62 -3.42
C GLN A 337 -22.13 21.30 -4.68
N ARG A 338 -21.95 20.01 -5.00
CA ARG A 338 -21.30 19.57 -6.23
C ARG A 338 -22.10 19.97 -7.47
N ASP A 339 -23.41 19.81 -7.46
CA ASP A 339 -24.26 20.19 -8.60
C ASP A 339 -24.37 21.71 -8.76
N ILE A 340 -24.39 22.45 -7.65
CA ILE A 340 -24.26 23.92 -7.66
C ILE A 340 -22.92 24.33 -8.25
N PHE A 341 -21.81 23.69 -7.83
CA PHE A 341 -20.48 23.96 -8.36
C PHE A 341 -20.40 23.71 -9.87
N MET A 342 -20.90 22.56 -10.34
CA MET A 342 -20.93 22.23 -11.77
C MET A 342 -21.81 23.21 -12.54
N THR A 343 -23.01 23.54 -12.05
CA THR A 343 -23.92 24.48 -12.74
C THR A 343 -23.35 25.90 -12.81
N SER A 344 -22.77 26.39 -11.72
CA SER A 344 -22.14 27.70 -11.65
C SER A 344 -20.95 27.79 -12.60
N THR A 345 -20.10 26.76 -12.60
CA THR A 345 -18.89 26.74 -13.42
C THR A 345 -19.21 26.51 -14.89
N SER A 346 -20.17 25.65 -15.22
CA SER A 346 -20.66 25.46 -16.59
C SER A 346 -21.29 26.71 -17.20
N ARG A 347 -21.67 27.72 -16.39
CA ARG A 347 -22.11 29.03 -16.90
C ARG A 347 -20.95 30.00 -17.08
N SER A 348 -20.00 30.06 -16.14
CA SER A 348 -18.88 31.00 -16.19
C SER A 348 -17.81 30.61 -17.22
N LEU A 349 -17.50 29.32 -17.36
CA LEU A 349 -16.42 28.87 -18.25
C LEU A 349 -16.69 29.16 -19.74
N PRO A 350 -17.91 28.94 -20.27
CA PRO A 350 -18.23 29.31 -21.65
C PRO A 350 -18.15 30.80 -21.93
N GLU A 351 -18.47 31.66 -20.95
CA GLU A 351 -18.34 33.11 -21.10
C GLU A 351 -16.88 33.53 -21.23
N ILE A 352 -15.98 32.88 -20.49
CA ILE A 352 -14.55 33.12 -20.59
C ILE A 352 -13.99 32.49 -21.89
N SER A 353 -14.51 31.32 -22.31
CA SER A 353 -14.08 30.66 -23.54
C SER A 353 -14.56 31.37 -24.80
N ARG A 354 -15.68 32.10 -24.79
CA ARG A 354 -16.11 32.99 -25.90
C ARG A 354 -15.13 34.11 -26.21
N LYS A 355 -14.24 34.47 -25.27
CA LYS A 355 -13.13 35.39 -25.52
C LYS A 355 -12.02 34.75 -26.38
N VAL A 356 -12.00 33.42 -26.47
CA VAL A 356 -10.96 32.61 -27.10
C VAL A 356 -11.47 31.92 -28.39
N PHE A 357 -12.73 31.51 -28.43
CA PHE A 357 -13.38 30.86 -29.57
C PHE A 357 -14.43 31.80 -30.22
N ASP A 358 -14.51 31.77 -31.54
CA ASP A 358 -15.52 32.45 -32.34
C ASP A 358 -16.84 31.67 -32.35
N GLU A 359 -17.91 32.27 -32.90
CA GLU A 359 -19.27 31.68 -32.97
C GLU A 359 -19.28 30.29 -33.67
N ASP A 360 -18.34 30.03 -34.59
CA ASP A 360 -18.18 28.75 -35.30
C ASP A 360 -17.31 27.72 -34.54
N GLY A 361 -16.88 28.02 -33.30
CA GLY A 361 -16.02 27.15 -32.49
C GLY A 361 -14.54 27.14 -32.89
N LEU A 362 -14.13 28.05 -33.78
CA LEU A 362 -12.75 28.26 -34.21
C LEU A 362 -12.04 29.26 -33.30
N LEU A 363 -10.72 29.14 -33.12
CA LEU A 363 -9.95 30.06 -32.27
C LEU A 363 -9.87 31.46 -32.89
N ARG A 364 -10.16 32.53 -32.13
CA ARG A 364 -10.10 33.92 -32.61
C ARG A 364 -8.65 34.40 -32.78
N GLY A 365 -8.25 34.67 -34.03
CA GLY A 365 -7.09 35.49 -34.43
C GLY A 365 -5.74 34.77 -34.56
N GLU A 366 -4.98 35.07 -35.62
CA GLU A 366 -3.71 34.40 -36.01
C GLU A 366 -2.49 34.65 -35.09
N THR A 367 -2.49 35.64 -34.20
CA THR A 367 -1.28 36.08 -33.47
C THR A 367 -1.22 35.75 -31.97
N GLY A 368 -2.23 35.04 -31.42
CA GLY A 368 -2.33 34.74 -29.98
C GLY A 368 -2.95 33.39 -29.61
N ILE A 369 -3.08 32.49 -30.59
CA ILE A 369 -3.84 31.22 -30.52
C ILE A 369 -3.37 30.32 -29.36
N ILE A 370 -2.06 30.12 -29.24
CA ILE A 370 -1.45 29.21 -28.24
C ILE A 370 -1.59 29.78 -26.82
N SER A 371 -1.53 31.09 -26.68
CA SER A 371 -1.59 31.79 -25.39
C SER A 371 -2.98 31.76 -24.75
N SER A 372 -4.02 31.83 -25.58
CA SER A 372 -5.40 31.94 -25.10
C SER A 372 -5.93 30.59 -24.59
N PHE A 373 -5.63 29.50 -25.30
CA PHE A 373 -5.95 28.15 -24.85
C PHE A 373 -5.15 27.71 -23.61
N THR A 374 -3.85 28.01 -23.58
CA THR A 374 -2.99 27.68 -22.42
C THR A 374 -3.37 28.44 -21.15
N GLY A 375 -4.10 29.56 -21.26
CA GLY A 375 -4.68 30.29 -20.13
C GLY A 375 -5.94 29.66 -19.55
N LEU A 376 -6.76 29.00 -20.38
CA LEU A 376 -8.00 28.34 -19.95
C LEU A 376 -7.75 26.98 -19.28
N MET A 377 -6.75 26.23 -19.76
CA MET A 377 -6.50 24.84 -19.33
C MET A 377 -6.32 24.66 -17.81
N PRO A 378 -5.57 25.50 -17.08
CA PRO A 378 -5.44 25.35 -15.63
C PRO A 378 -6.77 25.45 -14.87
N GLY A 379 -7.67 26.33 -15.32
CA GLY A 379 -9.00 26.49 -14.72
C GLY A 379 -9.90 25.28 -14.99
N ILE A 380 -9.92 24.79 -16.23
CA ILE A 380 -10.67 23.58 -16.62
C ILE A 380 -10.19 22.36 -15.84
N LEU A 381 -8.86 22.16 -15.76
CA LEU A 381 -8.27 21.04 -15.02
C LEU A 381 -8.59 21.14 -13.54
N LEU A 382 -8.51 22.34 -12.95
CA LEU A 382 -8.84 22.55 -11.55
C LEU A 382 -10.32 22.24 -11.27
N GLN A 383 -11.23 22.71 -12.14
CA GLN A 383 -12.65 22.37 -12.05
C GLN A 383 -12.88 20.85 -12.09
N GLU A 384 -12.25 20.15 -13.04
CA GLU A 384 -12.42 18.70 -13.20
C GLU A 384 -11.90 17.91 -12.00
N HIS A 385 -10.74 18.29 -11.46
CA HIS A 385 -10.20 17.62 -10.28
C HIS A 385 -11.01 17.95 -9.01
N LEU A 386 -11.52 19.19 -8.91
CA LEU A 386 -12.34 19.62 -7.78
C LEU A 386 -13.76 19.03 -7.81
N SER A 387 -14.28 18.62 -8.98
CA SER A 387 -15.55 17.90 -9.10
C SER A 387 -15.41 16.39 -8.82
N ARG A 388 -14.29 15.78 -9.24
CA ARG A 388 -14.01 14.34 -9.06
C ARG A 388 -13.77 13.93 -7.60
N LEU A 389 -13.18 14.80 -6.79
CA LEU A 389 -12.90 14.50 -5.38
C LEU A 389 -14.20 14.32 -4.54
N PRO A 390 -15.17 15.25 -4.56
CA PRO A 390 -16.49 15.08 -3.95
C PRO A 390 -17.18 13.79 -4.37
N ASP A 391 -17.15 13.46 -5.67
CA ASP A 391 -17.79 12.24 -6.19
C ASP A 391 -17.18 10.97 -5.56
N ALA A 392 -15.86 10.94 -5.34
CA ALA A 392 -15.21 9.82 -4.65
C ALA A 392 -15.51 9.78 -3.14
N ILE A 393 -15.56 10.93 -2.47
CA ILE A 393 -15.97 11.03 -1.06
C ILE A 393 -17.41 10.53 -0.89
N ALA A 394 -18.31 10.94 -1.79
CA ALA A 394 -19.72 10.54 -1.78
C ALA A 394 -19.90 9.04 -1.99
N GLN A 395 -19.05 8.40 -2.80
CA GLN A 395 -19.06 6.93 -2.98
C GLN A 395 -18.66 6.20 -1.70
N VAL A 396 -17.63 6.67 -1.00
CA VAL A 396 -17.22 6.11 0.30
C VAL A 396 -18.34 6.29 1.32
N LEU A 397 -18.88 7.51 1.44
CA LEU A 397 -19.95 7.83 2.39
C LEU A 397 -21.24 7.05 2.09
N THR A 398 -21.58 6.84 0.81
CA THR A 398 -22.70 5.99 0.39
C THR A 398 -22.53 4.56 0.86
N ARG A 399 -21.32 4.00 0.71
CA ARG A 399 -21.05 2.65 1.17
C ARG A 399 -21.13 2.55 2.69
N ILE A 400 -20.65 3.55 3.39
CA ILE A 400 -20.71 3.63 4.85
C ILE A 400 -22.16 3.70 5.35
N VAL A 401 -22.99 4.60 4.80
CA VAL A 401 -24.41 4.71 5.17
C VAL A 401 -25.17 3.39 4.91
N GLN A 402 -24.84 2.69 3.82
CA GLN A 402 -25.38 1.35 3.55
C GLN A 402 -24.96 0.32 4.62
N LEU A 403 -23.68 0.30 5.01
CA LEU A 403 -23.16 -0.59 6.05
C LEU A 403 -23.76 -0.27 7.42
N GLU A 404 -23.96 1.01 7.73
CA GLU A 404 -24.67 1.46 8.92
C GLU A 404 -26.15 1.02 8.91
N GLY A 405 -26.81 0.97 7.76
CA GLY A 405 -28.17 0.42 7.68
C GLY A 405 -28.23 -1.10 7.90
N MET A 406 -27.26 -1.85 7.35
CA MET A 406 -27.27 -3.31 7.37
C MET A 406 -26.76 -3.93 8.68
N ARG A 407 -25.71 -3.35 9.29
CA ARG A 407 -24.97 -3.97 10.40
C ARG A 407 -25.33 -3.35 11.73
N ILE A 408 -26.41 -3.84 12.35
CA ILE A 408 -26.97 -3.21 13.56
C ILE A 408 -26.26 -3.63 14.86
N LYS A 409 -25.75 -4.86 14.92
CA LYS A 409 -25.24 -5.48 16.16
C LYS A 409 -23.72 -5.66 16.12
N ILE A 410 -23.05 -5.47 17.26
CA ILE A 410 -21.65 -5.85 17.46
C ILE A 410 -21.59 -7.38 17.46
N ARG A 411 -20.67 -7.95 16.69
CA ARG A 411 -20.47 -9.41 16.59
C ARG A 411 -18.98 -9.73 16.55
N VAL A 412 -18.66 -10.97 16.93
CA VAL A 412 -17.37 -11.57 16.61
C VAL A 412 -17.47 -12.14 15.20
N TRP A 413 -16.58 -11.70 14.33
CA TRP A 413 -16.46 -12.16 12.96
C TRP A 413 -15.37 -13.23 12.89
N PHE A 414 -15.78 -14.45 12.56
CA PHE A 414 -14.84 -15.54 12.32
C PHE A 414 -14.30 -15.51 10.89
N PRO A 415 -13.08 -16.02 10.66
CA PRO A 415 -12.47 -16.02 9.34
C PRO A 415 -13.35 -16.79 8.35
N SER A 416 -13.72 -16.17 7.24
CA SER A 416 -14.66 -16.73 6.27
C SER A 416 -14.17 -18.05 5.68
N ARG A 417 -12.85 -18.26 5.62
CA ARG A 417 -12.22 -19.54 5.21
C ARG A 417 -12.33 -20.65 6.26
N LEU A 418 -12.27 -20.32 7.55
CA LEU A 418 -12.49 -21.29 8.62
C LEU A 418 -13.96 -21.69 8.69
N ILE A 419 -14.89 -20.74 8.48
CA ILE A 419 -16.32 -21.05 8.37
C ILE A 419 -16.58 -21.95 7.15
N ALA A 420 -15.93 -21.69 6.01
CA ALA A 420 -16.05 -22.53 4.83
C ALA A 420 -15.49 -23.94 5.05
N LEU A 421 -14.35 -24.07 5.74
CA LEU A 421 -13.78 -25.36 6.14
C LEU A 421 -14.70 -26.11 7.13
N LEU A 422 -15.23 -25.42 8.14
CA LEU A 422 -16.17 -26.00 9.10
C LEU A 422 -17.47 -26.44 8.44
N ARG A 423 -17.98 -25.67 7.46
CA ARG A 423 -19.14 -26.07 6.65
C ARG A 423 -18.84 -27.24 5.74
N TRP A 424 -17.65 -27.31 5.16
CA TRP A 424 -17.21 -28.45 4.35
C TRP A 424 -17.11 -29.74 5.19
N ILE A 425 -16.46 -29.67 6.36
CA ILE A 425 -16.39 -30.77 7.32
C ILE A 425 -17.77 -31.18 7.83
N GLY A 426 -18.65 -30.20 8.10
CA GLY A 426 -20.03 -30.47 8.52
C GLY A 426 -20.90 -31.11 7.43
N HIS A 427 -20.61 -30.85 6.14
CA HIS A 427 -21.32 -31.44 5.02
C HIS A 427 -20.90 -32.91 4.79
N GLU A 428 -19.64 -33.27 5.02
CA GLU A 428 -19.18 -34.68 5.00
C GLU A 428 -19.79 -35.51 6.14
N ALA A 429 -19.98 -34.92 7.33
CA ALA A 429 -20.63 -35.61 8.45
C ALA A 429 -22.11 -35.97 8.20
N SER A 430 -22.77 -35.29 7.26
CA SER A 430 -24.15 -35.58 6.86
C SER A 430 -24.31 -36.65 5.78
N LEU A 431 -23.19 -37.15 5.22
CA LEU A 431 -23.16 -38.09 4.10
C LEU A 431 -22.83 -39.54 4.50
N HIS A 432 -22.86 -39.87 5.79
CA HIS A 432 -22.94 -41.26 6.24
C HIS A 432 -24.41 -41.69 6.39
N PRO A 433 -24.99 -42.43 5.41
CA PRO A 433 -26.27 -43.07 5.64
C PRO A 433 -26.11 -44.12 6.74
N LYS A 434 -26.93 -44.01 7.78
CA LYS A 434 -27.13 -45.10 8.75
C LYS A 434 -27.59 -46.33 7.96
N CYS A 435 -26.72 -47.32 7.86
CA CYS A 435 -27.09 -48.66 7.42
C CYS A 435 -28.08 -49.21 8.45
N GLN A 436 -29.38 -49.17 8.13
CA GLN A 436 -30.40 -49.90 8.88
C GLN A 436 -30.28 -51.37 8.49
N THR A 437 -29.66 -52.17 9.35
CA THR A 437 -29.88 -53.62 9.40
C THR A 437 -31.29 -53.84 9.91
N GLN A 438 -32.14 -54.31 9.00
CA GLN A 438 -33.50 -54.75 9.25
C GLN A 438 -33.44 -56.26 9.43
N ASP A 439 -33.34 -56.72 10.68
CA ASP A 439 -33.57 -58.11 11.04
C ASP A 439 -35.07 -58.31 11.32
N ALA A 440 -35.68 -59.21 10.56
CA ALA A 440 -36.89 -59.94 10.89
C ALA A 440 -36.62 -61.43 10.62
#